data_AF-A0AAV1M7G6-F1
#
_entry.id   AF-A0AAV1M7G6-F1
#
_cell.length_a   1.000
_cell.length_b   1.000
_cell.length_c   1.000
_cell.angle_alpha   90.00
_cell.angle_beta   90.00
_cell.angle_gamma   90.00
#
_symmetry.space_group_name_H-M   'P 1'
#
loop_
_entity.id
_entity.type
_entity.pdbx_description
1 polymer ?
#
loop_
_entity_poly.entity_id
_entity_poly.type
_entity_poly.pdbx_seq_one_letter_code
_entity_poly.pdbx_strand_id
1 'polypeptide(L)'
;MVPIKRLHNVKCLLKYFSNKLLNTSCTVRSASSILNNEDVVTLEIQGKSLKFPFVWLRDNCQCEKCFHPSAKSRILDWSEFNLNTKPKHILKGHDSVKVTWDDGHTSQYNLNWLQFRAFTPENQKEYNKELYKPAKITWKGEDFHKICNKHDYNKIVASDSALYNWLYDLSTYGVTLIQNTPDKETAIDAVVKRVGFPKQTHYGLRFIVQHVANTSNVAYLSSNLQMHTDLPYYEYCPGINLLHCLVQTTSNGGENILSDCHFVANYMKEHHSEQYEILTDTEVEWSDIGVEHGNEFHKLYRSPVICLDRRGDISRINFSIPQRGNHFPGPIEKVKPWYEAHSLFFELNRKFAAKFKVETGNILVFDNIRLLHGRNQYEDRGDNVRKLIGVYIDWDEVYSRLRSLKVKLENKSYY
;
A
#
# COMPACT_ATOMS: atom_id res chain seq x y z
N MET A 1 -13.71 57.61 36.31
CA MET A 1 -14.66 57.03 37.29
C MET A 1 -16.06 57.48 36.92
N VAL A 2 -17.04 56.56 36.87
CA VAL A 2 -18.48 56.80 36.60
C VAL A 2 -18.77 57.28 35.15
N PRO A 3 -19.68 56.61 34.42
CA PRO A 3 -21.07 57.08 34.29
C PRO A 3 -22.14 56.03 34.61
N ILE A 4 -23.39 56.50 34.72
CA ILE A 4 -24.57 55.78 35.22
C ILE A 4 -25.81 56.10 34.34
N LYS A 5 -26.67 55.09 34.12
CA LYS A 5 -28.12 55.13 33.71
C LYS A 5 -28.55 55.65 32.32
N ARG A 6 -29.28 54.75 31.64
CA ARG A 6 -30.67 54.84 31.11
C ARG A 6 -31.24 56.20 30.65
N LEU A 7 -31.88 56.17 29.48
CA LEU A 7 -33.30 56.54 29.19
C LEU A 7 -33.67 55.90 27.82
N HIS A 8 -34.90 55.87 27.29
CA HIS A 8 -36.26 55.50 27.69
C HIS A 8 -37.20 55.93 26.51
N ASN A 9 -38.09 55.05 26.05
CA ASN A 9 -39.34 55.29 25.28
C ASN A 9 -39.46 56.38 24.19
N VAL A 10 -39.94 55.98 22.99
CA VAL A 10 -40.77 56.82 22.09
C VAL A 10 -41.95 56.01 21.51
N LYS A 11 -43.06 56.70 21.25
CA LYS A 11 -44.37 56.19 20.74
C LYS A 11 -44.53 56.56 19.23
N CYS A 12 -45.50 56.12 18.42
CA CYS A 12 -46.72 55.31 18.57
C CYS A 12 -47.25 54.93 17.15
N LEU A 13 -48.37 54.19 17.06
CA LEU A 13 -49.40 54.23 15.97
C LEU A 13 -48.95 53.84 14.52
N LEU A 14 -49.50 52.79 13.90
CA LEU A 14 -50.72 52.77 13.04
C LEU A 14 -50.64 53.72 11.81
N LYS A 15 -51.01 53.37 10.56
CA LYS A 15 -51.89 52.29 10.04
C LYS A 15 -51.84 52.19 8.48
N TYR A 16 -52.48 51.15 7.93
CA TYR A 16 -53.06 51.04 6.57
C TYR A 16 -52.20 50.88 5.29
N PHE A 17 -52.00 49.61 4.92
CA PHE A 17 -52.42 48.91 3.68
C PHE A 17 -52.06 49.36 2.24
N SER A 18 -51.63 48.33 1.51
CA SER A 18 -51.89 48.01 0.09
C SER A 18 -51.41 48.96 -1.00
N ASN A 19 -50.34 48.54 -1.68
CA ASN A 19 -50.21 48.77 -3.11
C ASN A 19 -49.60 47.55 -3.83
N LYS A 20 -50.13 47.29 -5.03
CA LYS A 20 -49.85 46.22 -5.99
C LYS A 20 -48.46 45.56 -5.89
N LEU A 21 -48.42 44.25 -5.63
CA LEU A 21 -47.31 43.39 -6.04
C LEU A 21 -47.39 43.17 -7.56
N LEU A 22 -46.44 43.75 -8.29
CA LEU A 22 -46.18 43.41 -9.69
C LEU A 22 -45.50 42.04 -9.74
N ASN A 23 -46.00 41.14 -10.60
CA ASN A 23 -45.27 39.94 -10.98
C ASN A 23 -44.00 40.33 -11.73
N THR A 24 -42.83 40.11 -11.13
CA THR A 24 -41.55 40.12 -11.82
C THR A 24 -40.89 38.74 -11.72
N SER A 25 -41.02 37.97 -12.79
CA SER A 25 -40.26 36.75 -13.00
C SER A 25 -38.77 37.08 -13.08
N CYS A 26 -38.01 36.77 -12.02
CA CYS A 26 -36.58 37.04 -11.99
C CYS A 26 -35.81 35.97 -12.78
N THR A 27 -35.73 36.14 -14.10
CA THR A 27 -34.78 35.38 -14.94
C THR A 27 -33.36 35.82 -14.64
N VAL A 28 -32.68 35.10 -13.75
CA VAL A 28 -31.24 35.29 -13.49
C VAL A 28 -30.46 34.78 -14.71
N ARG A 29 -30.20 35.68 -15.67
CA ARG A 29 -29.15 35.48 -16.68
C ARG A 29 -27.78 35.76 -16.05
N SER A 30 -27.23 34.78 -15.33
CA SER A 30 -25.79 34.75 -15.04
C SER A 30 -25.05 34.24 -16.27
N ALA A 31 -24.89 35.09 -17.28
CA ALA A 31 -23.99 34.83 -18.39
C ALA A 31 -22.54 35.05 -17.93
N SER A 32 -21.96 34.07 -17.24
CA SER A 32 -20.51 34.00 -17.10
C SER A 32 -19.91 33.71 -18.48
N SER A 33 -19.08 34.62 -18.96
CA SER A 33 -18.34 34.47 -20.21
C SER A 33 -17.31 33.34 -20.06
N ILE A 34 -17.66 32.13 -20.51
CA ILE A 34 -16.72 31.00 -20.53
C ILE A 34 -15.77 31.20 -21.71
N LEU A 35 -14.54 31.63 -21.41
CA LEU A 35 -13.42 31.60 -22.35
C LEU A 35 -12.99 30.14 -22.57
N ASN A 36 -13.62 29.48 -23.54
CA ASN A 36 -13.37 28.08 -23.92
C ASN A 36 -12.02 27.89 -24.62
N ASN A 37 -10.91 27.97 -23.88
CA ASN A 37 -9.58 27.50 -24.32
C ASN A 37 -9.12 26.21 -23.61
N GLU A 38 -9.92 25.70 -22.68
CA GLU A 38 -9.73 24.41 -22.01
C GLU A 38 -11.10 23.70 -21.99
N ASP A 39 -11.18 22.44 -22.44
CA ASP A 39 -12.42 21.63 -22.43
C ASP A 39 -12.74 21.13 -21.00
N VAL A 40 -12.97 22.07 -20.07
CA VAL A 40 -13.13 21.85 -18.62
C VAL A 40 -14.32 22.62 -18.05
N VAL A 41 -14.99 22.03 -17.07
CA VAL A 41 -15.94 22.73 -16.18
C VAL A 41 -15.18 23.26 -14.98
N THR A 42 -15.28 24.56 -14.71
CA THR A 42 -14.86 25.16 -13.44
C THR A 42 -16.04 25.18 -12.46
N LEU A 43 -15.87 24.61 -11.28
CA LEU A 43 -16.88 24.54 -10.22
C LEU A 43 -16.33 25.08 -8.90
N GLU A 44 -17.04 26.02 -8.28
CA GLU A 44 -16.79 26.42 -6.89
C GLU A 44 -17.36 25.37 -5.94
N ILE A 45 -16.51 24.66 -5.20
CA ILE A 45 -16.91 23.65 -4.21
C ILE A 45 -16.23 23.96 -2.87
N GLN A 46 -17.02 24.19 -1.82
CA GLN A 46 -16.54 24.56 -0.47
C GLN A 46 -15.51 25.72 -0.47
N GLY A 47 -15.75 26.75 -1.31
CA GLY A 47 -14.85 27.91 -1.44
C GLY A 47 -13.56 27.66 -2.22
N LYS A 48 -13.44 26.52 -2.92
CA LYS A 48 -12.34 26.22 -3.83
C LYS A 48 -12.83 26.16 -5.28
N SER A 49 -12.13 26.84 -6.18
CA SER A 49 -12.34 26.73 -7.62
C SER A 49 -11.66 25.47 -8.15
N LEU A 50 -12.43 24.51 -8.67
CA LEU A 50 -11.95 23.20 -9.12
C LEU A 50 -12.30 22.97 -10.59
N LYS A 51 -11.33 22.53 -11.40
CA LYS A 51 -11.51 22.22 -12.83
C LYS A 51 -11.72 20.72 -13.06
N PHE A 52 -12.66 20.37 -13.94
CA PHE A 52 -13.00 18.99 -14.32
C PHE A 52 -13.14 18.85 -15.84
N PRO A 53 -12.33 18.03 -16.54
CA PRO A 53 -12.44 17.85 -17.99
C PRO A 53 -13.81 17.30 -18.42
N PHE A 54 -14.35 17.81 -19.53
CA PHE A 54 -15.63 17.36 -20.10
C PHE A 54 -15.64 15.84 -20.35
N VAL A 55 -14.59 15.35 -21.01
CA VAL A 55 -14.40 13.93 -21.31
C VAL A 55 -14.39 13.05 -20.06
N TRP A 56 -13.74 13.50 -18.98
CA TRP A 56 -13.65 12.72 -17.74
C TRP A 56 -15.00 12.64 -17.02
N LEU A 57 -15.75 13.74 -16.98
CA LEU A 57 -17.12 13.74 -16.48
C LEU A 57 -17.98 12.76 -17.32
N ARG A 58 -17.98 12.90 -18.65
CA ARG A 58 -18.83 12.10 -19.55
C ARG A 58 -18.53 10.59 -19.51
N ASP A 59 -17.26 10.19 -19.34
CA ASP A 59 -16.84 8.79 -19.09
C ASP A 59 -17.34 8.30 -17.71
N ASN A 60 -17.19 9.11 -16.67
CA ASN A 60 -17.53 8.73 -15.29
C ASN A 60 -18.96 9.11 -14.89
N CYS A 61 -19.88 9.17 -15.85
CA CYS A 61 -21.31 9.38 -15.58
C CYS A 61 -21.85 8.25 -14.67
N GLN A 62 -22.48 8.64 -13.55
CA GLN A 62 -22.97 7.70 -12.53
C GLN A 62 -24.41 7.20 -12.77
N CYS A 63 -25.01 7.43 -13.95
CA CYS A 63 -26.35 6.93 -14.26
C CYS A 63 -26.33 5.44 -14.65
N GLU A 64 -27.46 4.75 -14.51
CA GLU A 64 -27.60 3.30 -14.78
C GLU A 64 -27.29 2.88 -16.22
N LYS A 65 -27.22 3.82 -17.19
CA LYS A 65 -26.78 3.55 -18.57
C LYS A 65 -25.25 3.54 -18.74
N CYS A 66 -24.52 4.16 -17.82
CA CYS A 66 -23.06 4.33 -17.91
C CYS A 66 -22.32 3.59 -16.79
N PHE A 67 -22.99 3.32 -15.68
CA PHE A 67 -22.42 2.71 -14.48
C PHE A 67 -23.40 1.72 -13.86
N HIS A 68 -22.94 0.51 -13.58
CA HIS A 68 -23.73 -0.55 -12.94
C HIS A 68 -23.61 -0.43 -11.40
N PRO A 69 -24.67 -0.03 -10.66
CA PRO A 69 -24.52 0.39 -9.27
C PRO A 69 -24.01 -0.71 -8.31
N SER A 70 -24.54 -1.93 -8.42
CA SER A 70 -24.13 -3.05 -7.54
C SER A 70 -22.71 -3.57 -7.83
N ALA A 71 -22.37 -3.73 -9.12
CA ALA A 71 -21.02 -4.13 -9.57
C ALA A 71 -19.98 -2.99 -9.46
N LYS A 72 -20.41 -1.76 -9.12
CA LYS A 72 -19.57 -0.55 -9.02
C LYS A 72 -18.64 -0.33 -10.23
N SER A 73 -19.14 -0.66 -11.43
CA SER A 73 -18.34 -0.76 -12.65
C SER A 73 -18.93 0.11 -13.77
N ARG A 74 -18.07 0.72 -14.61
CA ARG A 74 -18.51 1.39 -15.84
C ARG A 74 -19.03 0.34 -16.83
N ILE A 75 -20.14 0.65 -17.50
CA ILE A 75 -20.77 -0.15 -18.56
C ILE A 75 -21.04 0.68 -19.83
N LEU A 76 -20.57 1.93 -19.84
CA LEU A 76 -20.55 2.78 -21.02
C LEU A 76 -19.76 2.09 -22.15
N ASP A 77 -20.34 2.02 -23.35
CA ASP A 77 -19.65 1.51 -24.52
C ASP A 77 -18.57 2.50 -24.99
N TRP A 78 -17.33 2.03 -25.06
CA TRP A 78 -16.19 2.84 -25.50
C TRP A 78 -16.15 3.02 -27.02
N SER A 79 -16.75 2.11 -27.79
CA SER A 79 -16.81 2.20 -29.26
C SER A 79 -17.74 3.33 -29.73
N GLU A 80 -18.74 3.69 -28.93
CA GLU A 80 -19.64 4.83 -29.15
C GLU A 80 -19.20 6.12 -28.42
N PHE A 81 -18.07 6.09 -27.70
CA PHE A 81 -17.68 7.20 -26.83
C PHE A 81 -17.05 8.38 -27.59
N ASN A 82 -17.79 9.48 -27.70
CA ASN A 82 -17.30 10.71 -28.30
C ASN A 82 -16.48 11.57 -27.32
N LEU A 83 -15.16 11.62 -27.51
CA LEU A 83 -14.23 12.47 -26.75
C LEU A 83 -14.56 13.97 -26.81
N ASN A 84 -15.23 14.42 -27.88
CA ASN A 84 -15.55 15.83 -28.12
C ASN A 84 -16.93 16.26 -27.57
N THR A 85 -17.63 15.40 -26.82
CA THR A 85 -18.96 15.69 -26.23
C THR A 85 -18.88 16.91 -25.30
N LYS A 86 -19.62 17.98 -25.60
CA LYS A 86 -19.60 19.24 -24.83
C LYS A 86 -20.85 19.41 -23.96
N PRO A 87 -20.72 20.06 -22.78
CA PRO A 87 -21.89 20.37 -21.96
C PRO A 87 -22.74 21.48 -22.61
N LYS A 88 -24.02 21.22 -22.87
CA LYS A 88 -25.00 22.24 -23.26
C LYS A 88 -25.46 23.08 -22.06
N HIS A 89 -25.70 22.42 -20.93
CA HIS A 89 -26.16 23.08 -19.70
C HIS A 89 -25.52 22.45 -18.47
N ILE A 90 -25.15 23.30 -17.50
CA ILE A 90 -24.58 22.89 -16.22
C ILE A 90 -25.39 23.57 -15.12
N LEU A 91 -26.00 22.78 -14.24
CA LEU A 91 -26.82 23.24 -13.13
C LEU A 91 -26.21 22.72 -11.83
N LYS A 92 -25.60 23.62 -11.06
CA LYS A 92 -25.10 23.33 -9.71
C LYS A 92 -26.23 23.52 -8.70
N GLY A 93 -26.63 22.45 -8.04
CA GLY A 93 -27.51 22.49 -6.87
C GLY A 93 -26.73 22.61 -5.55
N HIS A 94 -27.38 22.29 -4.43
CA HIS A 94 -26.76 22.31 -3.11
C HIS A 94 -25.68 21.24 -2.97
N ASP A 95 -26.00 19.96 -3.24
CA ASP A 95 -25.09 18.82 -3.02
C ASP A 95 -24.62 18.12 -4.30
N SER A 96 -25.10 18.55 -5.47
CA SER A 96 -24.75 17.90 -6.75
C SER A 96 -24.73 18.86 -7.94
N VAL A 97 -23.95 18.52 -8.96
CA VAL A 97 -23.98 19.16 -10.28
C VAL A 97 -24.67 18.25 -11.29
N LYS A 98 -25.61 18.79 -12.03
CA LYS A 98 -26.25 18.16 -13.19
C LYS A 98 -25.67 18.75 -14.48
N VAL A 99 -25.23 17.88 -15.39
CA VAL A 99 -24.68 18.25 -16.69
C VAL A 99 -25.58 17.66 -17.77
N THR A 100 -26.09 18.50 -18.67
CA THR A 100 -26.78 18.08 -19.91
C THR A 100 -25.80 18.24 -21.06
N TRP A 101 -25.59 17.18 -21.82
CA TRP A 101 -24.60 17.08 -22.88
C TRP A 101 -25.20 17.40 -24.26
N ASP A 102 -24.34 17.59 -25.27
CA ASP A 102 -24.76 17.89 -26.64
C ASP A 102 -25.42 16.71 -27.37
N ASP A 103 -25.01 15.47 -27.05
CA ASP A 103 -25.69 14.21 -27.41
C ASP A 103 -27.09 14.04 -26.77
N GLY A 104 -27.51 14.95 -25.88
CA GLY A 104 -28.79 14.90 -25.15
C GLY A 104 -28.74 14.02 -23.89
N HIS A 105 -27.62 13.37 -23.60
CA HIS A 105 -27.40 12.64 -22.35
C HIS A 105 -27.43 13.60 -21.15
N THR A 106 -27.73 13.08 -19.97
CA THR A 106 -27.74 13.85 -18.73
C THR A 106 -27.05 13.09 -17.62
N SER A 107 -26.06 13.71 -17.00
CA SER A 107 -25.29 13.15 -15.89
C SER A 107 -25.49 13.96 -14.62
N GLN A 108 -25.35 13.32 -13.46
CA GLN A 108 -25.39 13.98 -12.16
C GLN A 108 -24.24 13.45 -11.28
N TYR A 109 -23.57 14.36 -10.58
CA TYR A 109 -22.41 14.06 -9.73
C TYR A 109 -22.58 14.72 -8.36
N ASN A 110 -22.30 13.99 -7.28
CA ASN A 110 -22.25 14.57 -5.94
C ASN A 110 -21.02 15.50 -5.79
N LEU A 111 -21.16 16.64 -5.10
CA LEU A 111 -20.08 17.61 -4.94
C LEU A 111 -18.88 17.05 -4.15
N ASN A 112 -19.11 16.22 -3.14
CA ASN A 112 -18.03 15.58 -2.38
C ASN A 112 -17.31 14.53 -3.23
N TRP A 113 -18.05 13.78 -4.07
CA TRP A 113 -17.46 12.83 -5.03
C TRP A 113 -16.55 13.52 -6.03
N LEU A 114 -16.97 14.68 -6.55
CA LEU A 114 -16.17 15.54 -7.44
C LEU A 114 -14.95 16.11 -6.71
N GLN A 115 -15.16 16.72 -5.54
CA GLN A 115 -14.08 17.32 -4.74
C GLN A 115 -13.00 16.31 -4.38
N PHE A 116 -13.39 15.11 -3.95
CA PHE A 116 -12.45 14.04 -3.60
C PHE A 116 -11.64 13.51 -4.80
N ARG A 117 -12.13 13.71 -6.03
CA ARG A 117 -11.48 13.32 -7.29
C ARG A 117 -10.91 14.51 -8.08
N ALA A 118 -10.82 15.70 -7.48
CA ALA A 118 -10.34 16.89 -8.15
C ALA A 118 -8.88 16.78 -8.61
N PHE A 119 -8.55 17.44 -9.72
CA PHE A 119 -7.26 17.32 -10.41
C PHE A 119 -6.15 18.22 -9.85
N THR A 120 -6.37 18.89 -8.71
CA THR A 120 -5.33 19.69 -8.04
C THR A 120 -4.30 18.79 -7.35
N PRO A 121 -3.02 19.21 -7.22
CA PRO A 121 -1.98 18.44 -6.55
C PRO A 121 -2.36 18.02 -5.13
N GLU A 122 -3.06 18.88 -4.38
CA GLU A 122 -3.49 18.64 -3.01
C GLU A 122 -4.54 17.54 -2.93
N ASN A 123 -5.54 17.58 -3.82
CA ASN A 123 -6.61 16.58 -3.86
C ASN A 123 -6.10 15.22 -4.39
N GLN A 124 -5.17 15.22 -5.35
CA GLN A 124 -4.49 14.00 -5.79
C GLN A 124 -3.61 13.39 -4.68
N LYS A 125 -2.89 14.23 -3.90
CA LYS A 125 -2.13 13.76 -2.73
C LYS A 125 -3.04 13.18 -1.65
N GLU A 126 -4.15 13.85 -1.35
CA GLU A 126 -5.12 13.38 -0.36
C GLU A 126 -5.81 12.09 -0.80
N TYR A 127 -6.22 11.95 -2.08
CA TYR A 127 -6.76 10.70 -2.61
C TYR A 127 -5.79 9.52 -2.43
N ASN A 128 -4.50 9.73 -2.73
CA ASN A 128 -3.48 8.71 -2.58
C ASN A 128 -3.28 8.30 -1.11
N LYS A 129 -3.21 9.28 -0.20
CA LYS A 129 -3.13 9.07 1.25
C LYS A 129 -4.38 8.36 1.81
N GLU A 130 -5.55 8.72 1.30
CA GLU A 130 -6.83 8.24 1.83
C GLU A 130 -7.21 6.83 1.34
N LEU A 131 -6.87 6.46 0.10
CA LEU A 131 -7.31 5.20 -0.52
C LEU A 131 -6.22 4.33 -1.17
N TYR A 132 -5.14 4.91 -1.71
CA TYR A 132 -4.22 4.13 -2.54
C TYR A 132 -3.35 3.19 -1.70
N LYS A 133 -2.38 3.73 -0.97
CA LYS A 133 -1.47 3.00 -0.08
C LYS A 133 -1.02 3.94 1.06
N PRO A 134 -0.90 3.45 2.31
CA PRO A 134 -0.22 4.20 3.37
C PRO A 134 1.20 4.58 2.95
N ALA A 135 1.69 5.72 3.42
CA ALA A 135 3.06 6.16 3.16
C ALA A 135 4.04 5.26 3.92
N LYS A 136 5.02 4.67 3.22
CA LYS A 136 6.09 3.89 3.88
C LYS A 136 7.00 4.84 4.69
N ILE A 137 7.26 4.50 5.95
CA ILE A 137 8.25 5.19 6.80
C ILE A 137 9.48 4.29 6.90
N THR A 138 10.63 4.79 6.45
CA THR A 138 11.91 4.07 6.49
C THR A 138 12.58 4.15 7.86
N TRP A 139 13.34 3.12 8.22
CA TRP A 139 14.00 3.04 9.54
C TRP A 139 15.37 2.36 9.49
N LYS A 140 16.16 2.55 10.54
CA LYS A 140 17.44 1.87 10.79
C LYS A 140 17.38 1.10 12.12
N GLY A 141 18.24 0.11 12.30
CA GLY A 141 18.15 -0.88 13.38
C GLY A 141 18.07 -0.34 14.80
N GLU A 142 18.69 0.82 15.08
CA GLU A 142 18.59 1.50 16.38
C GLU A 142 17.16 1.95 16.73
N ASP A 143 16.34 2.25 15.72
CA ASP A 143 14.95 2.70 15.87
C ASP A 143 13.94 1.53 15.86
N PHE A 144 14.39 0.29 15.63
CA PHE A 144 13.52 -0.88 15.47
C PHE A 144 12.54 -1.06 16.64
N HIS A 145 12.99 -0.84 17.87
CA HIS A 145 12.18 -0.95 19.09
C HIS A 145 11.06 0.12 19.18
N LYS A 146 11.15 1.21 18.41
CA LYS A 146 10.17 2.30 18.33
C LYS A 146 9.14 2.07 17.22
N ILE A 147 9.49 1.31 16.17
CA ILE A 147 8.67 1.10 14.97
C ILE A 147 8.06 -0.30 14.85
N CYS A 148 8.61 -1.30 15.55
CA CYS A 148 8.13 -2.67 15.49
C CYS A 148 6.93 -2.86 16.42
N ASN A 149 5.77 -2.43 15.94
CA ASN A 149 4.53 -2.48 16.71
C ASN A 149 4.11 -3.93 17.02
N LYS A 150 3.66 -4.11 18.26
CA LYS A 150 3.21 -5.39 18.81
C LYS A 150 1.69 -5.41 18.87
N HIS A 151 1.09 -6.41 18.24
CA HIS A 151 -0.36 -6.61 18.19
C HIS A 151 -0.74 -7.93 18.84
N ASP A 152 -1.95 -8.03 19.39
CA ASP A 152 -2.44 -9.25 20.03
C ASP A 152 -3.21 -10.12 19.03
N TYR A 153 -2.87 -11.40 18.95
CA TYR A 153 -3.50 -12.38 18.07
C TYR A 153 -5.02 -12.44 18.25
N ASN A 154 -5.49 -12.53 19.50
CA ASN A 154 -6.91 -12.68 19.80
C ASN A 154 -7.69 -11.42 19.40
N LYS A 155 -7.11 -10.24 19.59
CA LYS A 155 -7.67 -8.97 19.10
C LYS A 155 -7.72 -8.92 17.57
N ILE A 156 -6.68 -9.33 16.85
CA ILE A 156 -6.68 -9.36 15.37
C ILE A 156 -7.77 -10.30 14.83
N VAL A 157 -7.94 -11.48 15.44
CA VAL A 157 -8.94 -12.47 15.02
C VAL A 157 -10.37 -12.02 15.34
N ALA A 158 -10.58 -11.29 16.44
CA ALA A 158 -11.91 -10.85 16.88
C ALA A 158 -12.35 -9.47 16.34
N SER A 159 -11.43 -8.50 16.20
CA SER A 159 -11.76 -7.07 16.04
C SER A 159 -11.25 -6.47 14.73
N ASP A 160 -12.17 -5.80 14.02
CA ASP A 160 -11.89 -5.09 12.77
C ASP A 160 -10.97 -3.87 12.97
N SER A 161 -11.06 -3.20 14.12
CA SER A 161 -10.15 -2.09 14.46
C SER A 161 -8.73 -2.60 14.78
N ALA A 162 -8.59 -3.74 15.46
CA ALA A 162 -7.29 -4.32 15.74
C ALA A 162 -6.61 -4.85 14.46
N LEU A 163 -7.39 -5.50 13.59
CA LEU A 163 -6.97 -5.90 12.26
C LEU A 163 -6.55 -4.70 11.39
N TYR A 164 -7.34 -3.61 11.39
CA TYR A 164 -7.00 -2.39 10.66
C TYR A 164 -5.66 -1.79 11.13
N ASN A 165 -5.50 -1.61 12.45
CA ASN A 165 -4.27 -1.04 13.02
C ASN A 165 -3.03 -1.89 12.68
N TRP A 166 -3.12 -3.21 12.80
CA TRP A 166 -2.03 -4.12 12.42
C TRP A 166 -1.67 -4.02 10.93
N LEU A 167 -2.66 -4.05 10.03
CA LEU A 167 -2.41 -3.92 8.59
C LEU A 167 -1.88 -2.53 8.20
N TYR A 168 -2.30 -1.47 8.90
CA TYR A 168 -1.80 -0.12 8.69
C TYR A 168 -0.33 0.01 9.10
N ASP A 169 0.03 -0.50 10.28
CA ASP A 169 1.40 -0.48 10.80
C ASP A 169 2.34 -1.32 9.94
N LEU A 170 1.91 -2.52 9.54
CA LEU A 170 2.64 -3.36 8.58
C LEU A 170 2.84 -2.64 7.24
N SER A 171 1.82 -1.98 6.71
CA SER A 171 1.91 -1.18 5.46
C SER A 171 2.88 0.00 5.56
N THR A 172 3.01 0.58 6.76
CA THR A 172 3.81 1.78 7.02
C THR A 172 5.28 1.43 7.27
N TYR A 173 5.54 0.55 8.24
CA TYR A 173 6.89 0.24 8.72
C TYR A 173 7.49 -1.01 8.06
N GLY A 174 6.69 -1.82 7.36
CA GLY A 174 7.14 -3.05 6.72
C GLY A 174 7.46 -4.20 7.68
N VAL A 175 7.20 -4.04 8.98
CA VAL A 175 7.41 -5.07 10.01
C VAL A 175 6.46 -4.88 11.19
N THR A 176 5.92 -5.98 11.71
CA THR A 176 5.13 -6.03 12.95
C THR A 176 5.39 -7.36 13.68
N LEU A 177 5.04 -7.40 14.97
CA LEU A 177 4.96 -8.64 15.75
C LEU A 177 3.52 -8.90 16.18
N ILE A 178 3.03 -10.12 15.99
CA ILE A 178 1.79 -10.60 16.60
C ILE A 178 2.16 -11.48 17.80
N GLN A 179 1.59 -11.20 18.97
CA GLN A 179 1.85 -11.90 20.22
C GLN A 179 0.63 -12.70 20.69
N ASN A 180 0.85 -13.59 21.66
CA ASN A 180 -0.18 -14.43 22.28
C ASN A 180 -0.87 -15.37 21.27
N THR A 181 -0.09 -15.88 20.29
CA THR A 181 -0.56 -16.83 19.29
C THR A 181 -0.70 -18.23 19.92
N PRO A 182 -1.79 -18.96 19.67
CA PRO A 182 -1.93 -20.35 20.12
C PRO A 182 -0.79 -21.24 19.63
N ASP A 183 -0.29 -22.11 20.50
CA ASP A 183 0.73 -23.11 20.19
C ASP A 183 0.18 -24.25 19.31
N LYS A 184 -0.05 -23.92 18.02
CA LYS A 184 -0.57 -24.80 16.97
C LYS A 184 -0.04 -24.35 15.61
N GLU A 185 0.33 -25.29 14.76
CA GLU A 185 0.79 -25.00 13.40
C GLU A 185 -0.23 -24.21 12.57
N THR A 186 -1.51 -24.52 12.75
CA THR A 186 -2.64 -23.88 12.05
C THR A 186 -3.06 -22.52 12.64
N ALA A 187 -2.41 -22.01 13.69
CA ALA A 187 -2.82 -20.76 14.32
C ALA A 187 -2.70 -19.57 13.36
N ILE A 188 -1.66 -19.56 12.52
CA ILE A 188 -1.41 -18.54 11.51
C ILE A 188 -2.56 -18.38 10.50
N ASP A 189 -3.32 -19.45 10.26
CA ASP A 189 -4.42 -19.49 9.28
C ASP A 189 -5.56 -18.54 9.64
N ALA A 190 -5.86 -18.39 10.93
CA ALA A 190 -6.93 -17.49 11.39
C ALA A 190 -6.57 -16.03 11.11
N VAL A 191 -5.29 -15.66 11.23
CA VAL A 191 -4.79 -14.32 10.89
C VAL A 191 -4.85 -14.13 9.37
N VAL A 192 -4.35 -15.07 8.58
CA VAL A 192 -4.38 -15.00 7.11
C VAL A 192 -5.82 -14.89 6.57
N LYS A 193 -6.75 -15.68 7.10
CA LYS A 193 -8.18 -15.65 6.73
C LYS A 193 -8.89 -14.34 7.09
N ARG A 194 -8.42 -13.61 8.10
CA ARG A 194 -8.92 -12.25 8.42
C ARG A 194 -8.48 -11.22 7.37
N VAL A 195 -7.36 -11.45 6.68
CA VAL A 195 -6.88 -10.62 5.58
C VAL A 195 -7.53 -11.04 4.25
N GLY A 196 -7.27 -12.26 3.81
CA GLY A 196 -7.66 -12.80 2.51
C GLY A 196 -7.35 -14.30 2.46
N PHE A 197 -6.33 -14.67 1.68
CA PHE A 197 -5.89 -16.05 1.48
C PHE A 197 -4.35 -16.15 1.43
N PRO A 198 -3.77 -17.33 1.73
CA PRO A 198 -2.33 -17.57 1.56
C PRO A 198 -1.93 -17.58 0.07
N LYS A 199 -0.75 -17.05 -0.24
CA LYS A 199 -0.14 -17.19 -1.57
C LYS A 199 0.51 -18.57 -1.67
N GLN A 200 0.02 -19.40 -2.59
CA GLN A 200 0.64 -20.69 -2.87
C GLN A 200 1.96 -20.53 -3.61
N THR A 201 2.95 -21.33 -3.23
CA THR A 201 4.26 -21.44 -3.89
C THR A 201 4.57 -22.91 -4.21
N HIS A 202 5.70 -23.20 -4.84
CA HIS A 202 6.16 -24.59 -5.01
C HIS A 202 6.56 -25.26 -3.67
N TYR A 203 6.85 -24.48 -2.62
CA TYR A 203 6.95 -24.94 -1.22
C TYR A 203 5.58 -25.07 -0.52
N GLY A 204 4.47 -25.05 -1.26
CA GLY A 204 3.11 -25.21 -0.75
C GLY A 204 2.45 -23.91 -0.24
N LEU A 205 1.42 -24.09 0.60
CA LEU A 205 0.65 -23.01 1.26
C LEU A 205 1.25 -22.60 2.61
N ARG A 206 1.96 -23.53 3.27
CA ARG A 206 2.74 -23.32 4.48
C ARG A 206 4.04 -24.07 4.33
N PHE A 207 5.11 -23.54 4.90
CA PHE A 207 6.43 -24.20 4.95
C PHE A 207 6.91 -24.27 6.40
N ILE A 208 7.66 -25.31 6.76
CA ILE A 208 8.14 -25.54 8.13
C ILE A 208 9.64 -25.30 8.19
N VAL A 209 10.07 -24.20 8.81
CA VAL A 209 11.48 -23.88 9.00
C VAL A 209 11.97 -24.55 10.29
N GLN A 210 12.53 -25.74 10.13
CA GLN A 210 13.22 -26.53 11.15
C GLN A 210 14.50 -27.14 10.54
N HIS A 211 15.40 -27.70 11.36
CA HIS A 211 16.58 -28.39 10.82
C HIS A 211 16.16 -29.69 10.09
N VAL A 212 16.57 -29.84 8.83
CA VAL A 212 16.30 -31.05 8.02
C VAL A 212 17.62 -31.57 7.44
N ALA A 213 17.97 -32.81 7.78
CA ALA A 213 19.14 -33.47 7.20
C ALA A 213 18.95 -33.68 5.68
N ASN A 214 20.00 -33.44 4.90
CA ASN A 214 20.02 -33.52 3.43
C ASN A 214 19.01 -32.58 2.72
N THR A 215 18.77 -31.39 3.28
CA THR A 215 17.95 -30.34 2.67
C THR A 215 18.53 -29.80 1.34
N SER A 216 17.65 -29.49 0.39
CA SER A 216 17.93 -28.70 -0.83
C SER A 216 17.94 -27.18 -0.57
N ASN A 217 17.34 -26.71 0.52
CA ASN A 217 17.21 -25.30 0.86
C ASN A 217 17.99 -24.94 2.14
N VAL A 218 18.84 -23.91 2.05
CA VAL A 218 19.72 -23.46 3.16
C VAL A 218 18.98 -22.91 4.37
N ALA A 219 17.71 -22.53 4.26
CA ALA A 219 16.89 -22.07 5.38
C ALA A 219 16.71 -23.16 6.46
N TYR A 220 16.75 -24.44 6.04
CA TYR A 220 16.60 -25.63 6.89
C TYR A 220 17.93 -26.13 7.48
N LEU A 221 19.00 -25.33 7.40
CA LEU A 221 20.26 -25.56 8.14
C LEU A 221 20.26 -24.79 9.47
N SER A 222 21.05 -25.26 10.45
CA SER A 222 21.25 -24.59 11.76
C SER A 222 22.31 -23.48 11.72
N SER A 223 23.06 -23.37 10.62
CA SER A 223 24.08 -22.34 10.36
C SER A 223 23.49 -20.92 10.28
N ASN A 224 24.38 -19.92 10.17
CA ASN A 224 24.00 -18.55 9.82
C ASN A 224 23.20 -18.56 8.50
N LEU A 225 21.98 -18.05 8.55
CA LEU A 225 21.21 -17.73 7.34
C LEU A 225 21.52 -16.27 6.99
N GLN A 226 22.21 -16.08 5.85
CA GLN A 226 22.57 -14.76 5.36
C GLN A 226 21.32 -13.91 5.12
N MET A 227 21.46 -12.58 5.18
CA MET A 227 20.35 -11.68 4.94
C MET A 227 19.89 -11.77 3.48
N HIS A 228 18.59 -11.96 3.27
CA HIS A 228 17.98 -12.13 1.95
C HIS A 228 16.50 -11.69 1.92
N THR A 229 15.98 -11.49 0.72
CA THR A 229 14.55 -11.51 0.39
C THR A 229 14.17 -12.92 -0.04
N ASP A 230 13.02 -13.44 0.36
CA ASP A 230 12.53 -14.73 -0.10
C ASP A 230 12.10 -14.69 -1.57
N LEU A 231 12.31 -15.81 -2.26
CA LEU A 231 11.77 -16.10 -3.59
C LEU A 231 12.01 -15.01 -4.68
N PRO A 232 13.22 -14.41 -4.79
CA PRO A 232 13.48 -13.31 -5.73
C PRO A 232 13.35 -13.71 -7.21
N TYR A 233 13.36 -15.02 -7.48
CA TYR A 233 13.16 -15.64 -8.79
C TYR A 233 11.69 -15.78 -9.23
N TYR A 234 10.73 -15.26 -8.45
CA TYR A 234 9.37 -15.03 -8.94
C TYR A 234 9.26 -13.61 -9.50
N GLU A 235 8.69 -13.48 -10.70
CA GLU A 235 8.25 -12.19 -11.26
C GLU A 235 7.20 -11.54 -10.34
N TYR A 236 6.13 -12.27 -10.01
CA TYR A 236 5.18 -11.88 -8.96
C TYR A 236 5.55 -12.51 -7.61
N CYS A 237 6.65 -12.00 -7.03
CA CYS A 237 7.17 -12.44 -5.72
C CYS A 237 6.15 -12.17 -4.58
N PRO A 238 6.01 -13.08 -3.59
CA PRO A 238 5.20 -12.82 -2.41
C PRO A 238 5.61 -11.55 -1.68
N GLY A 239 4.62 -10.67 -1.48
CA GLY A 239 4.83 -9.36 -0.87
C GLY A 239 5.16 -9.41 0.63
N ILE A 240 4.57 -10.37 1.36
CA ILE A 240 4.66 -10.44 2.82
C ILE A 240 4.96 -11.88 3.25
N ASN A 241 5.85 -12.04 4.23
CA ASN A 241 6.12 -13.29 4.93
C ASN A 241 5.63 -13.19 6.39
N LEU A 242 4.93 -14.22 6.86
CA LEU A 242 4.54 -14.43 8.25
C LEU A 242 5.26 -15.67 8.80
N LEU A 243 6.11 -15.50 9.81
CA LEU A 243 6.86 -16.56 10.47
C LEU A 243 6.38 -16.75 11.92
N HIS A 244 5.56 -17.76 12.17
CA HIS A 244 5.08 -18.12 13.52
C HIS A 244 6.13 -18.98 14.24
N CYS A 245 6.62 -18.49 15.38
CA CYS A 245 7.59 -19.21 16.22
C CYS A 245 6.87 -20.17 17.18
N LEU A 246 6.82 -21.47 16.83
CA LEU A 246 6.31 -22.51 17.75
C LEU A 246 7.37 -22.93 18.76
N VAL A 247 8.60 -23.17 18.29
CA VAL A 247 9.71 -23.54 19.17
C VAL A 247 10.89 -22.64 18.85
N GLN A 248 11.30 -21.84 19.83
CA GLN A 248 12.57 -21.13 19.78
C GLN A 248 13.69 -22.00 20.37
N THR A 249 14.90 -21.87 19.82
CA THR A 249 16.09 -22.54 20.36
C THR A 249 16.48 -21.96 21.73
N THR A 250 16.75 -22.84 22.69
CA THR A 250 17.29 -22.49 24.01
C THR A 250 18.79 -22.16 23.98
N SER A 251 19.49 -22.38 22.86
CA SER A 251 20.91 -22.01 22.76
C SER A 251 21.12 -20.50 22.63
N ASN A 252 22.37 -20.09 22.82
CA ASN A 252 22.84 -18.81 22.28
C ASN A 252 22.64 -18.80 20.76
N GLY A 253 22.27 -17.64 20.21
CA GLY A 253 21.95 -17.50 18.79
C GLY A 253 20.48 -17.77 18.43
N GLY A 254 20.21 -18.03 17.16
CA GLY A 254 18.85 -18.13 16.61
C GLY A 254 18.10 -16.78 16.52
N GLU A 255 18.81 -15.69 16.84
CA GLU A 255 18.36 -14.30 16.70
C GLU A 255 18.07 -13.97 15.25
N ASN A 256 17.02 -13.19 15.02
CA ASN A 256 16.69 -12.66 13.70
C ASN A 256 17.49 -11.39 13.45
N ILE A 257 17.85 -11.19 12.18
CA ILE A 257 18.44 -9.98 11.64
C ILE A 257 17.43 -9.42 10.64
N LEU A 258 17.05 -8.15 10.76
CA LEU A 258 16.20 -7.46 9.79
C LEU A 258 16.83 -6.14 9.37
N SER A 259 16.80 -5.82 8.09
CA SER A 259 17.26 -4.52 7.57
C SER A 259 16.26 -3.94 6.58
N ASP A 260 15.89 -2.67 6.75
CA ASP A 260 15.01 -1.95 5.84
C ASP A 260 15.80 -1.44 4.64
N CYS A 261 15.71 -2.17 3.53
CA CYS A 261 16.47 -1.82 2.34
C CYS A 261 16.02 -0.50 1.71
N HIS A 262 14.81 -0.02 1.98
CA HIS A 262 14.40 1.30 1.49
C HIS A 262 15.18 2.41 2.20
N PHE A 263 15.52 2.24 3.50
CA PHE A 263 16.46 3.13 4.18
C PHE A 263 17.85 3.04 3.54
N VAL A 264 18.37 1.81 3.36
CA VAL A 264 19.73 1.59 2.82
C VAL A 264 19.89 2.10 1.39
N ALA A 265 18.90 1.86 0.53
CA ALA A 265 18.90 2.34 -0.85
C ALA A 265 18.82 3.87 -0.92
N ASN A 266 18.00 4.52 -0.08
CA ASN A 266 17.99 5.99 0.01
C ASN A 266 19.34 6.53 0.54
N TYR A 267 19.94 5.88 1.54
CA TYR A 267 21.29 6.22 2.04
C TYR A 267 22.36 6.08 0.94
N MET A 268 22.29 5.03 0.12
CA MET A 268 23.18 4.89 -1.04
C MET A 268 22.90 5.94 -2.12
N LYS A 269 21.63 6.29 -2.38
CA LYS A 269 21.27 7.35 -3.33
C LYS A 269 21.87 8.71 -2.95
N GLU A 270 21.99 8.99 -1.65
CA GLU A 270 22.58 10.23 -1.11
C GLU A 270 24.12 10.21 -1.04
N HIS A 271 24.74 9.08 -0.64
CA HIS A 271 26.17 9.03 -0.32
C HIS A 271 27.03 8.19 -1.27
N HIS A 272 26.40 7.37 -2.12
CA HIS A 272 27.01 6.35 -2.98
C HIS A 272 26.22 6.21 -4.30
N SER A 273 25.94 7.35 -4.95
CA SER A 273 24.95 7.44 -6.04
C SER A 273 25.28 6.57 -7.25
N GLU A 274 26.57 6.43 -7.59
CA GLU A 274 27.05 5.54 -8.65
C GLU A 274 26.74 4.05 -8.33
N GLN A 275 27.00 3.62 -7.09
CA GLN A 275 26.69 2.25 -6.66
C GLN A 275 25.18 2.01 -6.57
N TYR A 276 24.39 3.04 -6.22
CA TYR A 276 22.94 2.98 -6.28
C TYR A 276 22.45 2.77 -7.72
N GLU A 277 22.93 3.58 -8.68
CA GLU A 277 22.56 3.51 -10.10
C GLU A 277 22.95 2.15 -10.71
N ILE A 278 24.15 1.64 -10.40
CA ILE A 278 24.57 0.29 -10.82
C ILE A 278 23.58 -0.79 -10.34
N LEU A 279 23.03 -0.67 -9.12
CA LEU A 279 22.09 -1.64 -8.55
C LEU A 279 20.62 -1.43 -8.97
N THR A 280 20.25 -0.25 -9.50
CA THR A 280 18.94 -0.03 -10.13
C THR A 280 18.90 -0.45 -11.59
N ASP A 281 20.03 -0.38 -12.29
CA ASP A 281 20.06 -0.49 -13.74
C ASP A 281 20.61 -1.84 -14.24
N THR A 282 21.46 -2.49 -13.44
CA THR A 282 22.07 -3.77 -13.85
C THR A 282 21.12 -4.91 -13.53
N GLU A 283 20.59 -5.53 -14.58
CA GLU A 283 19.80 -6.75 -14.50
C GLU A 283 20.62 -7.89 -13.85
N VAL A 284 19.97 -8.69 -13.01
CA VAL A 284 20.56 -9.85 -12.35
C VAL A 284 19.62 -11.03 -12.55
N GLU A 285 20.18 -12.20 -12.86
CA GLU A 285 19.40 -13.44 -12.90
C GLU A 285 19.18 -13.98 -11.49
N TRP A 286 17.93 -14.34 -11.20
CA TRP A 286 17.51 -15.01 -9.97
C TRP A 286 16.88 -16.33 -10.36
N SER A 287 17.33 -17.43 -9.76
CA SER A 287 16.89 -18.78 -10.13
C SER A 287 16.74 -19.73 -8.94
N ASP A 288 15.81 -20.67 -9.06
CA ASP A 288 15.72 -21.84 -8.19
C ASP A 288 15.26 -23.04 -9.02
N ILE A 289 15.97 -24.16 -8.91
CA ILE A 289 15.78 -25.34 -9.75
C ILE A 289 15.87 -26.58 -8.86
N GLY A 290 14.85 -27.42 -8.87
CA GLY A 290 14.78 -28.58 -8.00
C GLY A 290 13.48 -29.36 -8.12
N VAL A 291 13.21 -30.18 -7.11
CA VAL A 291 12.00 -31.00 -6.99
C VAL A 291 11.48 -30.85 -5.56
N GLU A 292 10.22 -30.42 -5.40
CA GLU A 292 9.57 -30.28 -4.09
C GLU A 292 8.21 -30.96 -4.12
N HIS A 293 7.91 -31.79 -3.11
CA HIS A 293 6.70 -32.61 -3.03
C HIS A 293 6.39 -33.43 -4.31
N GLY A 294 7.43 -33.89 -5.01
CA GLY A 294 7.32 -34.64 -6.26
C GLY A 294 7.06 -33.80 -7.52
N ASN A 295 7.02 -32.46 -7.41
CA ASN A 295 6.90 -31.56 -8.55
C ASN A 295 8.26 -30.98 -8.90
N GLU A 296 8.71 -31.20 -10.13
CA GLU A 296 9.90 -30.54 -10.67
C GLU A 296 9.61 -29.06 -10.93
N PHE A 297 10.57 -28.19 -10.62
CA PHE A 297 10.49 -26.77 -10.90
C PHE A 297 11.80 -26.21 -11.43
N HIS A 298 11.68 -25.29 -12.37
CA HIS A 298 12.75 -24.44 -12.87
C HIS A 298 12.20 -23.03 -12.89
N LYS A 299 12.52 -22.23 -11.87
CA LYS A 299 12.11 -20.84 -11.76
C LYS A 299 13.29 -19.95 -12.12
N LEU A 300 13.04 -18.97 -12.97
CA LEU A 300 14.01 -18.00 -13.42
C LEU A 300 13.29 -16.66 -13.61
N TYR A 301 13.86 -15.60 -13.05
CA TYR A 301 13.40 -14.23 -13.25
C TYR A 301 14.63 -13.32 -13.31
N ARG A 302 14.55 -12.26 -14.11
CA ARG A 302 15.66 -11.32 -14.26
C ARG A 302 15.21 -9.92 -13.88
N SER A 303 15.95 -9.30 -12.97
CA SER A 303 15.62 -8.00 -12.41
C SER A 303 16.81 -7.41 -11.65
N PRO A 304 16.98 -6.09 -11.60
CA PRO A 304 17.95 -5.43 -10.74
C PRO A 304 17.75 -5.73 -9.24
N VAL A 305 18.78 -5.42 -8.44
CA VAL A 305 18.75 -5.57 -6.97
C VAL A 305 17.79 -4.56 -6.36
N ILE A 306 17.76 -3.31 -6.85
CA ILE A 306 16.87 -2.24 -6.42
C ILE A 306 15.90 -1.93 -7.55
N CYS A 307 14.66 -2.41 -7.47
CA CYS A 307 13.64 -2.15 -8.48
C CYS A 307 12.95 -0.82 -8.19
N LEU A 308 12.77 0.01 -9.22
CA LEU A 308 12.01 1.26 -9.15
C LEU A 308 10.63 1.09 -9.81
N ASP A 309 9.65 1.89 -9.40
CA ASP A 309 8.41 2.07 -10.13
C ASP A 309 8.53 3.22 -11.16
N ARG A 310 7.44 3.47 -11.90
CA ARG A 310 7.35 4.54 -12.91
C ARG A 310 7.51 5.97 -12.37
N ARG A 311 7.57 6.18 -11.06
CA ARG A 311 7.84 7.47 -10.40
C ARG A 311 9.30 7.59 -9.95
N GLY A 312 10.08 6.52 -10.05
CA GLY A 312 11.42 6.42 -9.48
C GLY A 312 11.43 6.06 -7.98
N ASP A 313 10.28 5.66 -7.42
CA ASP A 313 10.17 5.18 -6.04
C ASP A 313 10.56 3.69 -5.97
N ILE A 314 11.24 3.28 -4.90
CA ILE A 314 11.66 1.87 -4.73
C ILE A 314 10.40 1.00 -4.58
N SER A 315 10.25 0.03 -5.48
CA SER A 315 9.08 -0.83 -5.60
C SER A 315 9.30 -2.22 -5.00
N ARG A 316 10.51 -2.75 -5.17
CA ARG A 316 10.93 -4.10 -4.74
C ARG A 316 12.44 -4.17 -4.60
N ILE A 317 12.91 -5.04 -3.71
CA ILE A 317 14.30 -5.44 -3.58
C ILE A 317 14.42 -6.91 -3.97
N ASN A 318 15.50 -7.25 -4.69
CA ASN A 318 15.91 -8.63 -4.94
C ASN A 318 17.31 -8.82 -4.37
N PHE A 319 17.42 -9.65 -3.33
CA PHE A 319 18.72 -9.98 -2.77
C PHE A 319 18.70 -11.38 -2.18
N SER A 320 19.37 -12.33 -2.82
CA SER A 320 19.68 -13.63 -2.22
C SER A 320 20.98 -14.17 -2.81
N ILE A 321 21.93 -14.54 -1.96
CA ILE A 321 23.17 -15.17 -2.40
C ILE A 321 22.94 -16.56 -3.02
N PRO A 322 22.21 -17.51 -2.37
CA PRO A 322 22.02 -18.85 -2.92
C PRO A 322 21.14 -18.90 -4.17
N GLN A 323 20.22 -17.94 -4.36
CA GLN A 323 19.32 -17.91 -5.54
C GLN A 323 19.66 -16.84 -6.57
N ARG A 324 20.88 -16.27 -6.51
CA ARG A 324 21.43 -15.49 -7.62
C ARG A 324 22.03 -16.45 -8.64
N GLY A 325 21.56 -16.34 -9.88
CA GLY A 325 22.04 -17.14 -11.01
C GLY A 325 23.53 -16.94 -11.28
N ASN A 326 24.16 -17.95 -11.89
CA ASN A 326 25.54 -17.88 -12.34
C ASN A 326 25.71 -17.12 -13.67
N HIS A 327 24.62 -16.93 -14.42
CA HIS A 327 24.59 -16.08 -15.60
C HIS A 327 24.46 -14.61 -15.19
N PHE A 328 25.41 -13.78 -15.65
CA PHE A 328 25.39 -12.34 -15.46
C PHE A 328 24.97 -11.65 -16.77
N PRO A 329 23.76 -11.08 -16.87
CA PRO A 329 23.29 -10.45 -18.10
C PRO A 329 23.89 -9.04 -18.25
N GLY A 330 25.05 -8.95 -18.91
CA GLY A 330 25.69 -7.67 -19.19
C GLY A 330 27.08 -7.76 -19.82
N PRO A 331 27.66 -6.62 -20.22
CA PRO A 331 29.02 -6.55 -20.74
C PRO A 331 30.05 -6.69 -19.59
N ILE A 332 31.25 -7.17 -19.92
CA ILE A 332 32.28 -7.57 -18.94
C ILE A 332 32.72 -6.42 -18.01
N GLU A 333 32.67 -5.19 -18.51
CA GLU A 333 33.05 -3.97 -17.81
C GLU A 333 32.12 -3.65 -16.63
N LYS A 334 30.85 -4.07 -16.69
CA LYS A 334 29.87 -3.89 -15.60
C LYS A 334 30.02 -4.91 -14.47
N VAL A 335 30.70 -6.03 -14.70
CA VAL A 335 30.75 -7.16 -13.74
C VAL A 335 31.39 -6.74 -12.42
N LYS A 336 32.63 -6.24 -12.44
CA LYS A 336 33.35 -5.86 -11.21
C LYS A 336 32.68 -4.70 -10.45
N PRO A 337 32.29 -3.57 -11.09
CA PRO A 337 31.55 -2.50 -10.42
C PRO A 337 30.24 -2.97 -9.78
N TRP A 338 29.51 -3.90 -10.42
CA TRP A 338 28.31 -4.49 -9.82
C TRP A 338 28.62 -5.30 -8.56
N TYR A 339 29.67 -6.13 -8.56
CA TYR A 339 30.07 -6.87 -7.36
C TYR A 339 30.50 -5.95 -6.21
N GLU A 340 31.18 -4.84 -6.52
CA GLU A 340 31.58 -3.81 -5.54
C GLU A 340 30.35 -3.10 -4.95
N ALA A 341 29.41 -2.66 -5.80
CA ALA A 341 28.15 -2.05 -5.37
C ALA A 341 27.29 -3.02 -4.54
N HIS A 342 27.19 -4.28 -4.95
CA HIS A 342 26.47 -5.34 -4.24
C HIS A 342 27.09 -5.65 -2.87
N SER A 343 28.43 -5.66 -2.75
CA SER A 343 29.10 -5.80 -1.44
C SER A 343 28.76 -4.65 -0.52
N LEU A 344 28.86 -3.41 -1.02
CA LEU A 344 28.51 -2.20 -0.26
C LEU A 344 27.04 -2.22 0.22
N PHE A 345 26.10 -2.61 -0.64
CA PHE A 345 24.70 -2.75 -0.26
C PHE A 345 24.52 -3.78 0.87
N PHE A 346 25.18 -4.95 0.79
CA PHE A 346 25.14 -5.95 1.85
C PHE A 346 25.75 -5.45 3.17
N GLU A 347 26.90 -4.78 3.11
CA GLU A 347 27.58 -4.20 4.27
C GLU A 347 26.75 -3.12 4.96
N LEU A 348 26.12 -2.21 4.19
CA LEU A 348 25.22 -1.18 4.71
C LEU A 348 23.95 -1.80 5.31
N ASN A 349 23.35 -2.82 4.66
CA ASN A 349 22.25 -3.57 5.26
C ASN A 349 22.68 -4.21 6.60
N ARG A 350 23.90 -4.75 6.72
CA ARG A 350 24.40 -5.32 7.99
C ARG A 350 24.65 -4.26 9.06
N LYS A 351 25.18 -3.10 8.66
CA LYS A 351 25.46 -1.94 9.53
C LYS A 351 24.18 -1.37 10.13
N PHE A 352 23.12 -1.27 9.33
CA PHE A 352 21.84 -0.69 9.74
C PHE A 352 20.78 -1.74 10.15
N ALA A 353 21.14 -3.02 10.28
CA ALA A 353 20.20 -4.07 10.67
C ALA A 353 19.80 -3.99 12.16
N ALA A 354 18.53 -4.27 12.44
CA ALA A 354 18.05 -4.65 13.74
C ALA A 354 18.43 -6.10 14.08
N LYS A 355 18.69 -6.39 15.36
CA LYS A 355 18.89 -7.75 15.88
C LYS A 355 17.96 -7.98 17.07
N PHE A 356 17.22 -9.08 17.04
CA PHE A 356 16.24 -9.43 18.08
C PHE A 356 15.86 -10.91 18.00
N LYS A 357 15.52 -11.54 19.13
CA LYS A 357 15.04 -12.93 19.16
C LYS A 357 13.51 -12.92 19.30
N VAL A 358 12.82 -13.63 18.40
CA VAL A 358 11.35 -13.80 18.46
C VAL A 358 11.04 -14.91 19.46
N GLU A 359 10.23 -14.60 20.46
CA GLU A 359 9.80 -15.56 21.48
C GLU A 359 8.84 -16.62 20.88
N THR A 360 8.75 -17.80 21.51
CA THR A 360 7.70 -18.78 21.24
C THR A 360 6.31 -18.15 21.43
N GLY A 361 5.36 -18.48 20.54
CA GLY A 361 4.00 -17.93 20.54
C GLY A 361 3.86 -16.56 19.86
N ASN A 362 4.94 -16.03 19.28
CA ASN A 362 4.90 -14.80 18.49
C ASN A 362 5.04 -15.09 16.98
N ILE A 363 4.34 -14.31 16.15
CA ILE A 363 4.49 -14.28 14.68
C ILE A 363 5.26 -13.02 14.30
N LEU A 364 6.37 -13.18 13.59
CA LEU A 364 7.04 -12.07 12.91
C LEU A 364 6.40 -11.90 11.53
N VAL A 365 5.92 -10.69 11.21
CA VAL A 365 5.31 -10.39 9.91
C VAL A 365 6.06 -9.23 9.26
N PHE A 366 6.50 -9.40 8.01
CA PHE A 366 7.33 -8.42 7.33
C PHE A 366 7.11 -8.34 5.81
N ASP A 367 7.44 -7.17 5.26
CA ASP A 367 7.41 -6.82 3.83
C ASP A 367 8.61 -7.46 3.12
N ASN A 368 8.40 -8.64 2.55
CA ASN A 368 9.44 -9.48 1.93
C ASN A 368 10.11 -8.82 0.72
N ILE A 369 9.40 -7.93 0.02
CA ILE A 369 9.94 -7.17 -1.11
C ILE A 369 10.64 -5.87 -0.69
N ARG A 370 10.77 -5.59 0.62
CA ARG A 370 11.34 -4.36 1.18
C ARG A 370 12.47 -4.62 2.19
N LEU A 371 12.36 -5.67 3.00
CA LEU A 371 13.31 -5.97 4.06
C LEU A 371 14.19 -7.17 3.68
N LEU A 372 15.50 -7.07 3.95
CA LEU A 372 16.29 -8.30 4.08
C LEU A 372 16.04 -8.90 5.46
N HIS A 373 15.93 -10.22 5.50
CA HIS A 373 15.85 -10.98 6.74
C HIS A 373 16.89 -12.09 6.77
N GLY A 374 17.39 -12.40 7.97
CA GLY A 374 18.40 -13.42 8.20
C GLY A 374 18.39 -13.90 9.64
N ARG A 375 19.28 -14.84 9.97
CA ARG A 375 19.30 -15.47 11.30
C ARG A 375 20.70 -15.90 11.69
N ASN A 376 21.10 -15.60 12.93
CA ASN A 376 22.34 -16.13 13.50
C ASN A 376 22.26 -17.66 13.69
N GLN A 377 23.42 -18.33 13.61
CA GLN A 377 23.60 -19.75 13.91
C GLN A 377 23.07 -20.10 15.31
N TYR A 378 22.66 -21.35 15.50
CA TYR A 378 22.18 -21.89 16.76
C TYR A 378 22.48 -23.39 16.86
N GLU A 379 22.26 -23.96 18.04
CA GLU A 379 22.38 -25.39 18.30
C GLU A 379 21.06 -25.90 18.89
N ASP A 380 20.38 -26.79 18.17
CA ASP A 380 19.28 -27.56 18.75
C ASP A 380 19.86 -28.66 19.65
N ARG A 381 19.21 -28.93 20.78
CA ARG A 381 19.69 -29.87 21.81
C ARG A 381 18.54 -30.69 22.38
N GLY A 382 18.66 -32.02 22.34
CA GLY A 382 17.62 -32.93 22.80
C GLY A 382 16.30 -32.66 22.08
N ASP A 383 15.21 -32.54 22.85
CA ASP A 383 13.87 -32.30 22.33
C ASP A 383 13.60 -30.83 21.95
N ASN A 384 14.53 -29.90 22.22
CA ASN A 384 14.41 -28.51 21.77
C ASN A 384 14.96 -28.35 20.35
N VAL A 385 14.09 -28.59 19.37
CA VAL A 385 14.33 -28.34 17.93
C VAL A 385 13.60 -27.08 17.51
N ARG A 386 14.33 -26.06 17.02
CA ARG A 386 13.73 -24.79 16.59
C ARG A 386 12.77 -25.01 15.42
N LYS A 387 11.54 -24.50 15.53
CA LYS A 387 10.46 -24.69 14.57
C LYS A 387 9.68 -23.41 14.34
N LEU A 388 9.73 -22.90 13.10
CA LEU A 388 8.85 -21.84 12.62
C LEU A 388 7.87 -22.40 11.58
N ILE A 389 6.64 -21.85 11.55
CA ILE A 389 5.68 -22.08 10.48
C ILE A 389 5.57 -20.81 9.64
N GLY A 390 5.94 -20.90 8.37
CA GLY A 390 5.92 -19.81 7.42
C GLY A 390 4.70 -19.83 6.51
N VAL A 391 4.14 -18.65 6.24
CA VAL A 391 3.09 -18.43 5.23
C VAL A 391 3.34 -17.12 4.51
N TYR A 392 3.15 -17.12 3.19
CA TYR A 392 3.17 -15.91 2.38
C TYR A 392 1.76 -15.37 2.11
N ILE A 393 1.62 -14.04 2.01
CA ILE A 393 0.43 -13.37 1.49
C ILE A 393 0.83 -12.24 0.53
N ASP A 394 -0.11 -11.82 -0.32
CA ASP A 394 0.12 -10.73 -1.27
C ASP A 394 -0.35 -9.36 -0.75
N TRP A 395 0.38 -8.32 -1.14
CA TRP A 395 0.10 -6.93 -0.75
C TRP A 395 -1.28 -6.44 -1.23
N ASP A 396 -1.77 -6.96 -2.35
CA ASP A 396 -3.07 -6.60 -2.89
C ASP A 396 -4.23 -6.98 -1.96
N GLU A 397 -4.15 -8.16 -1.32
CA GLU A 397 -5.11 -8.61 -0.31
C GLU A 397 -5.04 -7.75 0.96
N VAL A 398 -3.84 -7.39 1.42
CA VAL A 398 -3.66 -6.47 2.56
C VAL A 398 -4.25 -5.10 2.27
N TYR A 399 -3.94 -4.49 1.12
CA TYR A 399 -4.48 -3.17 0.78
C TYR A 399 -5.99 -3.20 0.50
N SER A 400 -6.51 -4.29 -0.08
CA SER A 400 -7.94 -4.53 -0.28
C SER A 400 -8.69 -4.61 1.06
N ARG A 401 -8.16 -5.40 2.00
CA ARG A 401 -8.70 -5.51 3.36
C ARG A 401 -8.62 -4.18 4.11
N LEU A 402 -7.48 -3.50 4.05
CA LEU A 402 -7.25 -2.21 4.72
C LEU A 402 -8.26 -1.14 4.27
N ARG A 403 -8.47 -0.98 2.95
CA ARG A 403 -9.51 -0.09 2.39
C ARG A 403 -10.91 -0.46 2.88
N SER A 404 -11.24 -1.75 2.86
CA SER A 404 -12.56 -2.25 3.26
C SER A 404 -12.85 -2.00 4.75
N LEU A 405 -11.84 -2.18 5.60
CA LEU A 405 -11.91 -1.87 7.02
C LEU A 405 -12.01 -0.36 7.26
N LYS A 406 -11.24 0.47 6.55
CA LYS A 406 -11.32 1.94 6.66
C LYS A 406 -12.73 2.45 6.36
N VAL A 407 -13.31 2.02 5.23
CA VAL A 407 -14.71 2.31 4.85
C VAL A 407 -15.69 1.93 5.95
N LYS A 408 -15.55 0.72 6.51
CA LYS A 408 -16.44 0.19 7.55
C LYS A 408 -16.30 0.92 8.89
N LEU A 409 -15.07 1.26 9.31
CA LEU A 409 -14.78 1.89 10.59
C LEU A 409 -15.09 3.40 10.59
N GLU A 410 -14.84 4.10 9.48
CA GLU A 410 -15.14 5.52 9.34
C GLU A 410 -16.59 5.81 8.90
N ASN A 411 -17.34 4.78 8.50
CA ASN A 411 -18.69 4.89 7.94
C ASN A 411 -18.78 5.86 6.74
N LYS A 412 -17.76 5.85 5.88
CA LYS A 412 -17.65 6.72 4.68
C LYS A 412 -17.85 5.92 3.41
N SER A 413 -18.71 6.41 2.49
CA SER A 413 -18.64 5.98 1.08
C SER A 413 -17.71 6.90 0.29
N TYR A 414 -16.77 6.31 -0.44
CA TYR A 414 -15.95 7.00 -1.43
C TYR A 414 -16.51 6.88 -2.87
N TYR A 415 -17.65 6.19 -3.01
CA TYR A 415 -18.43 6.01 -4.24
C TYR A 415 -19.82 6.62 -4.03
#